data_AF-A0A2D0RGH4-F1
#
_entry.id   AF-A0A2D0RGH4-F1
#
_cell.length_a   1.000
_cell.length_b   1.000
_cell.length_c   1.000
_cell.angle_alpha   90.00
_cell.angle_beta   90.00
_cell.angle_gamma   90.00
#
_symmetry.space_group_name_H-M   'P 1'
#
loop_
_entity.id
_entity.type
_entity.pdbx_description
1 polymer ?
#
loop_
_entity_poly.entity_id
_entity_poly.type
_entity_poly.pdbx_seq_one_letter_code
_entity_poly.pdbx_strand_id
1 'polypeptide(L)' 'MLALSRSSGLFRAALRHHLTPRANISAKPAKHNVSTGEHLIAMAAMFVTILVPSGWILTHLEDYKKRS' A
#
# COMPACT_ATOMS: atom_id res chain seq x y z
N MET A 1 -39.63 24.06 14.03
CA MET A 1 -38.73 23.40 15.02
C MET A 1 -38.33 21.95 14.68
N LEU A 2 -38.85 21.31 13.61
CA LEU A 2 -38.55 19.89 13.32
C LEU A 2 -37.34 19.62 12.39
N ALA A 3 -36.89 20.59 11.59
CA ALA A 3 -35.83 20.38 10.60
C ALA A 3 -34.42 20.19 11.22
N LEU A 4 -34.11 20.98 12.26
CA LEU A 4 -32.82 20.91 12.97
C LEU A 4 -32.65 19.57 13.74
N SER A 5 -33.76 18.94 14.12
CA SER A 5 -33.76 17.69 14.87
C SER A 5 -33.42 16.46 14.00
N ARG A 6 -33.67 16.52 12.67
CA ARG A 6 -33.30 15.45 11.74
C ARG A 6 -31.83 15.53 11.30
N SER A 7 -31.32 16.73 11.02
CA SER A 7 -29.92 16.93 10.62
C SER A 7 -28.94 16.62 11.76
N SER A 8 -29.31 16.93 13.00
CA SER A 8 -28.54 16.58 14.20
C SER A 8 -28.46 15.07 14.45
N GLY A 9 -29.44 14.28 14.00
CA GLY A 9 -29.42 12.82 14.10
C GLY A 9 -28.33 12.19 13.22
N LEU A 10 -28.15 12.70 12.00
CA LEU A 10 -27.10 12.26 11.08
C LEU A 10 -25.71 12.65 11.60
N PHE A 11 -25.57 13.89 12.10
CA PHE A 11 -24.33 14.36 12.69
C PHE A 11 -23.95 13.54 13.94
N ARG A 12 -24.94 13.17 14.76
CA ARG A 12 -24.76 12.29 15.91
C ARG A 12 -24.40 10.86 15.50
N ALA A 13 -24.86 10.37 14.35
CA ALA A 13 -24.43 9.07 13.82
C ALA A 13 -22.98 9.12 13.31
N ALA A 14 -22.56 10.22 12.70
CA ALA A 14 -21.17 10.44 12.27
C ALA A 14 -20.20 10.65 13.45
N LEU A 15 -20.66 11.31 14.53
CA LEU A 15 -19.90 11.49 15.78
C LEU A 15 -19.92 10.26 16.71
N ARG A 16 -20.79 9.28 16.46
CA ARG A 16 -20.69 7.99 17.14
C ARG A 16 -19.42 7.34 16.61
N HIS A 17 -18.37 7.39 17.43
CA HIS A 17 -17.13 6.66 17.23
C HIS A 17 -17.48 5.26 16.74
N HIS A 18 -17.11 4.93 15.50
CA HIS A 18 -17.42 3.63 14.93
C HIS A 18 -16.60 2.63 15.76
N LEU A 19 -17.25 2.01 16.75
CA LEU A 19 -16.70 0.93 17.55
C LEU A 19 -16.63 -0.29 16.62
N THR A 20 -15.73 -0.25 15.65
CA THR A 20 -15.41 -1.39 14.81
C THR A 20 -14.94 -2.49 15.75
N PRO A 21 -15.58 -3.66 15.80
CA PRO A 21 -15.10 -4.78 16.59
C PRO A 21 -13.66 -5.06 16.20
N ARG A 22 -12.71 -4.68 17.06
CA ARG A 22 -11.30 -4.97 16.84
C ARG A 22 -11.13 -6.42 17.23
N ALA A 23 -11.05 -7.30 16.24
CA ALA A 23 -10.61 -8.66 16.50
C ALA A 23 -9.26 -8.60 17.22
N ASN A 24 -9.13 -9.29 18.35
CA ASN A 24 -7.88 -9.34 19.11
C ASN A 24 -6.88 -10.23 18.38
N ILE A 25 -6.40 -9.76 17.22
CA ILE A 25 -5.44 -10.44 16.39
C ILE A 25 -4.06 -10.10 16.93
N SER A 26 -3.48 -11.05 17.65
CA SER A 26 -2.08 -11.03 18.06
C SER A 26 -1.29 -12.02 17.22
N ALA A 27 -0.09 -11.64 16.80
CA ALA A 27 0.83 -12.51 16.08
C ALA A 27 1.85 -13.09 17.05
N LYS A 28 2.22 -14.36 16.82
CA LYS A 28 3.40 -14.94 17.47
C LYS A 28 4.66 -14.22 16.95
N PRO A 29 5.74 -14.14 17.75
CA PRO A 29 7.02 -13.61 17.28
C PRO A 29 7.46 -14.29 15.98
N ALA A 30 8.22 -13.57 15.15
CA ALA A 30 8.72 -14.12 13.91
C ALA A 30 9.56 -15.37 14.20
N LYS A 31 9.24 -16.49 13.53
CA LYS A 31 10.03 -17.73 13.64
C LYS A 31 11.47 -17.51 13.17
N HIS A 32 11.64 -16.60 12.21
CA HIS A 32 12.93 -16.12 11.73
C HIS A 32 12.85 -14.61 11.60
N ASN A 33 13.70 -13.91 12.36
CA ASN A 33 13.76 -12.46 12.33
C ASN A 33 14.56 -12.03 11.11
N VAL A 34 13.86 -11.47 10.12
CA VAL A 34 14.52 -10.86 8.97
C VAL A 34 15.19 -9.58 9.44
N SER A 35 16.52 -9.57 9.40
CA SER A 35 17.33 -8.40 9.75
C SER A 35 17.07 -7.23 8.79
N THR A 36 17.44 -6.02 9.20
CA THR A 36 17.35 -4.84 8.33
C THR A 36 18.14 -5.01 7.03
N GLY A 37 19.29 -5.70 7.09
CA GLY A 37 20.12 -5.97 5.91
C GLY A 37 19.41 -6.89 4.91
N GLU A 38 18.78 -7.96 5.38
CA GLU A 38 18.03 -8.89 4.53
C GLU A 38 16.79 -8.21 3.90
N HIS A 39 16.09 -7.37 4.67
CA HIS A 39 14.98 -6.57 4.14
C HIS A 39 15.46 -5.63 3.03
N LEU A 40 16.60 -4.96 3.23
CA LEU A 40 17.16 -4.04 2.23
C LEU A 40 17.52 -4.77 0.94
N ILE A 41 18.17 -5.93 1.05
CA ILE A 41 18.52 -6.75 -0.12
C ILE A 41 17.26 -7.21 -0.85
N ALA A 42 16.25 -7.69 -0.13
CA ALA A 42 15.00 -8.15 -0.73
C ALA A 42 14.26 -7.02 -1.48
N MET A 43 14.18 -5.83 -0.86
CA MET A 43 13.57 -4.67 -1.50
C MET A 43 14.36 -4.21 -2.73
N ALA A 44 15.69 -4.08 -2.62
CA ALA A 44 16.53 -3.73 -3.75
C ALA A 44 16.40 -4.73 -4.89
N ALA A 45 16.42 -6.04 -4.60
CA ALA A 45 16.24 -7.09 -5.59
C ALA A 45 14.87 -6.99 -6.30
N MET A 46 13.80 -6.72 -5.55
CA MET A 46 12.46 -6.52 -6.13
C MET A 46 12.45 -5.33 -7.12
N PHE A 47 13.05 -4.20 -6.73
CA PHE A 47 13.11 -3.03 -7.61
C PHE A 47 13.98 -3.29 -8.84
N VAL A 48 15.17 -3.85 -8.66
CA VAL A 48 16.14 -4.11 -9.74
C VAL A 48 15.55 -5.07 -10.77
N THR A 49 14.90 -6.15 -10.34
CA THR A 49 14.33 -7.16 -11.25
C THR A 49 13.21 -6.61 -12.16
N ILE A 50 12.50 -5.57 -11.73
CA ILE A 50 11.47 -4.92 -12.54
C ILE A 50 12.08 -3.77 -13.35
N LEU A 51 12.82 -2.87 -12.70
CA LEU A 51 13.26 -1.62 -13.31
C LEU A 51 14.39 -1.81 -14.32
N VAL A 52 15.29 -2.78 -14.13
CA VAL A 52 16.39 -3.02 -15.08
C VAL A 52 15.89 -3.45 -16.46
N PRO A 53 15.06 -4.50 -16.61
CA PRO A 53 14.57 -4.88 -17.93
C PRO A 53 13.68 -3.78 -18.55
N SER A 54 12.85 -3.12 -17.74
CA SER A 54 12.05 -1.99 -18.24
C SER A 54 12.92 -0.83 -18.72
N GLY A 55 13.95 -0.47 -17.96
CA GLY A 55 14.90 0.58 -18.30
C GLY A 55 15.64 0.25 -19.59
N TRP A 56 16.12 -0.99 -19.75
CA TRP A 56 16.75 -1.45 -20.97
C TRP A 56 15.84 -1.28 -22.19
N ILE A 57 14.58 -1.71 -22.11
CA ILE A 57 13.64 -1.57 -23.23
C ILE A 57 13.41 -0.10 -23.56
N LEU A 58 13.20 0.74 -22.55
CA LEU A 58 12.92 2.18 -22.73
C LEU A 58 14.11 2.93 -23.35
N THR A 59 15.35 2.59 -22.99
CA THR A 59 16.54 3.25 -23.56
C THR A 59 16.77 2.90 -25.03
N HIS A 60 16.24 1.75 -25.50
CA HIS A 60 16.43 1.27 -26.87
C HIS A 60 15.25 1.57 -27.81
N LEU A 61 14.27 2.37 -27.38
CA LEU A 61 13.07 2.66 -28.19
C LEU A 61 13.40 3.28 -29.55
N GLU A 62 14.39 4.18 -29.61
CA GLU A 62 14.80 4.80 -30.87
C GLU A 62 15.48 3.82 -31.83
N ASP A 63 16.23 2.86 -31.30
CA ASP A 63 16.85 1.81 -32.12
C ASP A 63 15.81 0.86 -32.68
N TYR A 64 14.78 0.52 -31.90
CA TYR A 64 13.67 -0.31 -32.37
C TYR A 64 12.87 0.37 -33.49
N LYS A 65 12.65 1.68 -33.41
CA LYS A 65 11.94 2.45 -34.46
C LYS A 65 12.70 2.49 -35.78
N LYS A 66 14.03 2.61 -35.76
CA LYS A 66 14.88 2.68 -36.96
C LYS A 66 15.07 1.33 -37.65
N ARG A 67 14.73 0.25 -36.97
CA ARG A 67 14.87 -1.13 -37.45
C ARG A 67 13.61 -1.67 -38.12
N SER A 68 12.51 -0.90 -38.05
CA SER A 68 11.26 -1.06 -38.82
C SER A 68 11.34 -0.31 -40.13
#